data_AF-A0A7W9BQM6-F1
#
_entry.id   AF-A0A7W9BQM6-F1
#
_cell.length_a   1.000
_cell.length_b   1.000
_cell.length_c   1.000
_cell.angle_alpha   90.00
_cell.angle_beta   90.00
_cell.angle_gamma   90.00
#
_symmetry.space_group_name_H-M   'P 1'
#
loop_
_entity.id
_entity.type
_entity.pdbx_description
1 polymer ?
#
loop_
_entity_poly.entity_id
_entity_poly.type
_entity_poly.pdbx_seq_one_letter_code
_entity_poly.pdbx_strand_id
1 'polypeptide(L)' 'MTIARIIAAILLPPLGIFLSRGLGRDFWIGVVLTIAAFVPGVIFALYIVLTDRNGSTALAH' A
#
# COMPACT_ATOMS: atom_id res chain seq x y z
N MET A 1 11.34 4.84 24.73
CA MET A 1 10.09 4.09 24.48
C MET A 1 9.20 4.78 23.43
N THR A 2 9.73 5.12 22.25
CA THR A 2 8.98 5.91 21.24
C THR A 2 9.31 5.45 19.82
N ILE A 3 10.59 5.16 19.56
CA ILE A 3 11.11 4.77 18.24
C ILE A 3 10.49 3.46 17.72
N ALA A 4 10.32 2.44 18.55
CA ALA A 4 9.73 1.16 18.13
C ALA A 4 8.27 1.29 17.63
N ARG A 5 7.48 2.20 18.22
CA ARG A 5 6.09 2.47 17.77
C ARG A 5 6.07 3.22 16.45
N ILE A 6 7.05 4.09 16.21
CA ILE A 6 7.21 4.82 14.95
C ILE A 6 7.60 3.85 13.83
N ILE A 7 8.56 2.96 14.06
CA ILE A 7 8.98 1.95 13.07
C ILE A 7 7.81 1.01 12.72
N ALA A 8 7.07 0.54 13.73
CA ALA A 8 5.89 -0.29 13.51
C ALA A 8 4.77 0.47 12.76
N ALA A 9 4.59 1.78 13.00
CA ALA A 9 3.62 2.61 12.29
C ALA A 9 4.01 2.92 10.83
N ILE A 10 5.30 2.86 10.49
CA ILE A 10 5.76 3.05 9.10
C ILE A 10 5.64 1.75 8.30
N LEU A 11 5.96 0.59 8.91
CA LEU A 11 5.92 -0.70 8.22
C LEU A 11 4.51 -1.30 8.14
N LEU A 12 3.70 -1.17 9.21
CA LEU A 12 2.27 -1.50 9.22
C LEU A 12 1.50 -0.39 9.96
N PRO A 13 1.07 0.68 9.26
CA PRO A 13 0.33 1.79 9.87
C PRO A 13 -0.86 1.37 10.76
N PRO A 14 -1.67 0.35 10.41
CA PRO A 14 -2.78 -0.10 11.26
C PRO A 14 -2.32 -0.69 12.59
N LEU A 15 -1.18 -1.37 12.64
CA LEU A 15 -0.67 -2.06 13.84
C LEU A 15 -0.11 -1.06 14.87
N GLY A 16 0.63 -0.04 14.41
CA GLY A 16 1.13 1.02 15.27
C GLY A 16 0.01 1.85 15.92
N ILE A 17 -1.09 2.08 15.19
CA ILE A 17 -2.27 2.80 15.68
C ILE A 17 -3.11 1.90 16.59
N PHE A 18 -3.30 0.63 16.25
CA PHE A 18 -4.02 -0.34 17.09
C PHE A 18 -3.39 -0.47 18.49
N LEU A 19 -2.06 -0.62 18.58
CA LEU A 19 -1.36 -0.63 19.87
C LEU A 19 -1.37 0.71 20.60
N SER A 20 -1.62 1.82 19.91
CA SER A 20 -1.54 3.17 20.50
C SER A 20 -2.87 3.78 20.91
N ARG A 21 -3.93 3.52 20.17
CA ARG A 21 -5.26 4.12 20.36
C ARG A 21 -6.40 3.10 20.36
N GLY A 22 -6.12 1.80 20.19
CA GLY A 22 -7.14 0.74 20.10
C GLY A 22 -7.90 0.72 18.76
N LEU A 23 -9.07 0.07 18.73
CA LEU A 23 -10.01 0.00 17.61
C LEU A 23 -10.82 1.31 17.46
N GLY A 24 -10.11 2.43 17.36
CA GLY A 24 -10.70 3.76 17.22
C GLY A 24 -10.86 4.23 15.78
N ARG A 25 -11.35 5.46 15.61
CA ARG A 25 -11.46 6.15 14.32
C ARG A 25 -10.10 6.25 13.60
N ASP A 26 -9.02 6.43 14.36
CA ASP A 26 -7.66 6.53 13.81
C ASP A 26 -7.19 5.22 13.15
N PHE A 27 -7.59 4.06 13.68
CA PHE A 27 -7.29 2.75 13.07
C PHE A 27 -7.96 2.61 11.70
N TRP A 28 -9.24 2.99 11.62
CA TRP A 28 -9.99 2.98 10.36
C TRP A 28 -9.41 3.93 9.33
N ILE A 29 -8.95 5.12 9.73
CA ILE A 29 -8.27 6.07 8.84
C ILE A 29 -6.98 5.45 8.28
N GLY A 30 -6.17 4.79 9.12
CA GLY A 30 -4.96 4.10 8.68
C GLY A 30 -5.22 2.95 7.69
N VAL A 31 -6.30 2.18 7.91
CA VAL A 31 -6.72 1.10 6.99
C VAL A 31 -7.20 1.67 5.65
N VAL A 32 -8.07 2.68 5.67
CA VAL A 32 -8.58 3.32 4.44
C VAL A 32 -7.43 3.93 3.64
N LEU A 33 -6.49 4.62 4.29
CA LEU A 33 -5.35 5.22 3.60
C LEU A 33 -4.44 4.17 2.97
N THR A 34 -4.26 3.03 3.65
CA THR A 34 -3.47 1.90 3.13
C THR A 34 -4.14 1.31 1.89
N ILE A 35 -5.45 1.05 1.94
CA ILE A 35 -6.21 0.53 0.79
C ILE A 35 -6.21 1.55 -0.36
N ALA A 36 -6.41 2.84 -0.05
CA ALA A 36 -6.45 3.91 -1.03
C ALA A 36 -5.10 4.13 -1.73
N ALA A 37 -3.97 3.84 -1.10
CA ALA A 37 -2.65 3.89 -1.75
C ALA A 37 -2.27 2.56 -2.43
N PHE A 38 -2.69 1.43 -1.87
CA PHE A 38 -2.36 0.10 -2.39
C PHE A 38 -3.08 -0.22 -3.70
N VAL A 39 -4.39 0.03 -3.77
CA VAL A 39 -5.20 -0.23 -4.96
C VAL A 39 -4.68 0.51 -6.21
N PRO A 40 -4.45 1.83 -6.20
CA PRO A 40 -3.90 2.53 -7.36
C PRO A 40 -2.47 2.08 -7.67
N GLY A 41 -1.65 1.74 -6.67
CA GLY A 41 -0.31 1.20 -6.89
C GLY A 41 -0.33 -0.13 -7.65
N VAL A 42 -1.23 -1.04 -7.27
CA VAL A 42 -1.42 -2.33 -7.95
C VAL A 42 -1.95 -2.12 -9.37
N ILE A 43 -2.96 -1.27 -9.55
CA ILE A 43 -3.50 -0.95 -10.89
C ILE A 43 -2.42 -0.36 -11.80
N PHE A 44 -1.61 0.57 -11.28
CA PHE A 44 -0.51 1.18 -12.02
C PHE A 44 0.57 0.17 -12.42
N ALA A 45 0.98 -0.71 -11.50
CA ALA A 45 1.92 -1.78 -11.80
C ALA A 45 1.37 -2.75 -12.87
N LEU A 46 0.08 -3.12 -12.76
CA LEU A 46 -0.59 -3.97 -13.73
C LEU A 46 -0.67 -3.29 -15.10
N TYR A 47 -1.00 -2.00 -15.14
CA TYR A 47 -1.04 -1.21 -16.37
C TYR A 47 0.31 -1.19 -17.08
N ILE A 48 1.41 -0.95 -16.35
CA ILE A 48 2.76 -0.98 -16.92
C ILE A 48 3.06 -2.36 -17.50
N VAL A 49 2.86 -3.43 -16.72
CA VAL A 49 3.19 -4.80 -17.16
C VAL A 49 2.35 -5.23 -18.37
N LEU A 50 1.05 -4.90 -18.39
CA LEU A 50 0.17 -5.22 -19.52
C LEU A 50 0.49 -4.38 -20.75
N THR A 51 0.85 -3.11 -20.58
CA THR A 51 1.23 -2.22 -21.67
C THR A 51 2.58 -2.59 -22.26
N ASP A 52 3.54 -3.01 -21.44
CA ASP A 52 4.89 -3.42 -21.86
C ASP A 52 4.87 -4.63 -22.81
N ARG A 53 3.92 -5.55 -22.62
CA ARG A 53 3.77 -6.74 -23.48
C ARG A 53 3.28 -6.45 -24.90
N ASN A 54 2.67 -5.29 -25.16
CA ASN A 54 2.12 -4.98 -26.48
C ASN A 54 3.22 -4.69 -27.52
N GLY A 55 4.47 -4.42 -27.10
CA GLY A 55 5.61 -4.20 -27.99
C GLY A 55 6.38 -5.47 -28.39
N SER A 56 6.38 -6.52 -27.56
CA SER A 56 7.21 -7.72 -27.80
C SER A 56 6.62 -8.68 -28.83
N THR A 57 5.31 -8.69 -29.03
CA THR A 57 4.65 -9.48 -30.09
C THR A 57 4.64 -8.78 -31.45
N ALA A 58 4.98 -7.48 -31.50
CA ALA A 58 5.07 -6.71 -32.74
C ALA A 58 6.45 -6.80 -33.43
N LEU A 59 7.51 -7.15 -32.69
CA LEU A 59 8.87 -7.33 -33.22
C LEU A 59 9.22 -8.79 -33.58
N ALA A 60 8.27 -9.71 -33.38
CA ALA A 60 8.40 -11.13 -33.72
C ALA A 60 7.73 -11.51 -35.05
N HIS A 61 7.29 -10.51 -35.83
CA HIS A 61 6.65 -10.68 -37.14
C HIS A 61 7.43 -9.97 -38.25
#